data_AF-A0A257EJL5-F1
#
_entry.id   AF-A0A257EJL5-F1
#
_cell.length_a   1.000
_cell.length_b   1.000
_cell.length_c   1.000
_cell.angle_alpha   90.00
_cell.angle_beta   90.00
_cell.angle_gamma   90.00
#
_symmetry.space_group_name_H-M   'P 1'
#
loop_
_entity.id
_entity.type
_entity.pdbx_description
1 polymer ?
#
loop_
_entity_poly.entity_id
_entity_poly.type
_entity_poly.pdbx_seq_one_letter_code
_entity_poly.pdbx_strand_id
1 'polypeptide(L)'
;MTLRRNARGKRPQFHDAPGLDQAMSMILVLAQEFSALRDRLDTVERVASEAGLGAAIEAYRPPQAVLEEREARRQAFLERLYYLARKDAAEAAENDSSERFTAALDDIAKG
;
A
#
# COMPACT_ATOMS: atom_id res chain seq x y z
N MET A 1 -12.26 2.38 16.56
CA MET A 1 -11.06 1.54 16.25
C MET A 1 -11.47 0.54 15.18
N THR A 2 -11.10 0.78 13.92
CA THR A 2 -11.46 -0.09 12.80
C THR A 2 -10.52 -1.30 12.77
N LEU A 3 -11.07 -2.50 13.02
CA LEU A 3 -10.31 -3.74 13.00
C LEU A 3 -9.95 -4.09 11.54
N ARG A 4 -8.67 -4.02 11.17
CA ARG A 4 -8.22 -4.42 9.82
C ARG A 4 -8.35 -5.95 9.68
N ARG A 5 -9.20 -6.40 8.76
CA ARG A 5 -9.37 -7.83 8.43
C ARG A 5 -8.21 -8.32 7.58
N ASN A 6 -7.20 -8.89 8.24
CA ASN A 6 -6.09 -9.55 7.56
C ASN A 6 -6.38 -11.06 7.48
N ALA A 7 -6.00 -11.71 6.38
CA ALA A 7 -6.01 -13.17 6.29
C ALA A 7 -5.02 -13.76 7.31
N ARG A 8 -5.43 -14.81 8.06
CA ARG A 8 -4.61 -15.49 9.08
C ARG A 8 -3.83 -16.65 8.46
N GLY A 9 -2.58 -16.85 8.89
CA GLY A 9 -1.72 -17.97 8.49
C GLY A 9 -0.48 -17.56 7.70
N LYS A 10 0.54 -18.44 7.67
CA LYS A 10 1.81 -18.22 6.96
C LYS A 10 1.54 -18.11 5.46
N ARG A 11 1.87 -16.96 4.85
CA ARG A 11 1.69 -16.76 3.41
C ARG A 11 2.65 -17.66 2.63
N PRO A 12 2.25 -18.18 1.45
CA PRO A 12 3.17 -18.86 0.55
C PRO A 12 4.27 -17.88 0.15
N GLN A 13 5.53 -18.32 0.26
CA GLN A 13 6.67 -17.63 -0.31
C GLN A 13 6.96 -18.26 -1.68
N PHE A 14 7.00 -17.45 -2.71
CA PHE A 14 7.17 -17.90 -4.10
C PHE A 14 8.62 -17.78 -4.57
N HIS A 15 9.38 -16.86 -3.99
CA HIS A 15 10.77 -16.62 -4.38
C HIS A 15 11.76 -16.73 -3.21
N ASP A 16 12.95 -17.24 -3.52
CA ASP A 16 14.04 -17.44 -2.55
C ASP A 16 14.67 -16.12 -2.10
N ALA A 17 14.67 -15.11 -2.97
CA ALA A 17 15.23 -13.79 -2.67
C ALA A 17 14.37 -13.05 -1.63
N PRO A 18 14.94 -12.62 -0.48
CA PRO A 18 14.20 -11.89 0.54
C PRO A 18 13.55 -10.62 -0.02
N GLY A 19 12.26 -10.43 0.26
CA GLY A 19 11.51 -9.24 -0.15
C GLY A 19 11.08 -9.19 -1.63
N LEU A 20 11.42 -10.19 -2.46
CA LEU A 20 11.04 -10.18 -3.87
C LEU A 20 9.51 -10.31 -4.05
N ASP A 21 8.86 -11.20 -3.29
CA ASP A 21 7.40 -11.34 -3.29
C ASP A 21 6.70 -10.02 -2.92
N GLN A 22 7.29 -9.29 -1.97
CA GLN A 22 6.77 -8.01 -1.52
C GLN A 22 6.91 -6.93 -2.61
N ALA A 23 8.07 -6.86 -3.27
CA ALA A 23 8.28 -5.97 -4.39
C ALA A 23 7.34 -6.30 -5.56
N MET A 24 7.15 -7.58 -5.89
CA MET A 24 6.21 -8.00 -6.93
C MET A 24 4.77 -7.64 -6.58
N SER A 25 4.35 -7.82 -5.34
CA SER A 25 3.03 -7.36 -4.88
C SER A 25 2.87 -5.85 -5.04
N MET A 26 3.89 -5.05 -4.71
CA MET A 26 3.86 -3.60 -4.91
C MET A 26 3.74 -3.23 -6.38
N ILE A 27 4.48 -3.90 -7.26
CA ILE A 27 4.43 -3.68 -8.71
C ILE A 27 3.04 -3.99 -9.26
N LEU A 28 2.41 -5.08 -8.84
CA LEU A 28 1.05 -5.43 -9.27
C LEU A 28 0.02 -4.38 -8.83
N VAL A 29 0.10 -3.90 -7.59
CA VAL A 29 -0.76 -2.81 -7.10
C VAL A 29 -0.52 -1.53 -7.91
N LEU A 30 0.73 -1.17 -8.18
CA LEU A 30 1.09 -0.04 -9.03
C LEU A 30 0.51 -0.16 -10.44
N ALA A 31 0.63 -1.33 -11.07
CA ALA A 31 0.12 -1.57 -12.41
C ALA A 31 -1.40 -1.40 -12.49
N GLN A 32 -2.13 -1.90 -11.49
CA GLN A 32 -3.58 -1.76 -11.39
C GLN A 32 -4.01 -0.28 -11.25
N GLU A 33 -3.40 0.44 -10.31
CA GLU A 33 -3.72 1.85 -10.04
C GLU A 33 -3.31 2.74 -11.23
N PHE A 34 -2.19 2.44 -11.89
CA PHE A 34 -1.73 3.16 -13.07
C PHE A 34 -2.66 2.96 -14.27
N SER A 35 -3.14 1.73 -14.51
CA SER A 35 -4.11 1.45 -15.57
C SER A 35 -5.40 2.26 -15.35
N ALA A 36 -5.97 2.21 -14.14
CA ALA A 36 -7.18 2.95 -13.81
C ALA A 36 -7.01 4.47 -13.92
N LEU A 37 -5.83 5.00 -13.52
CA LEU A 37 -5.52 6.42 -13.64
C LEU A 37 -5.42 6.85 -15.11
N ARG A 38 -4.79 6.03 -15.97
CA ARG A 38 -4.62 6.34 -17.39
C ARG A 38 -5.94 6.39 -18.14
N ASP A 39 -6.82 5.43 -17.89
CA ASP A 39 -8.16 5.42 -18.48
C ASP A 39 -8.99 6.62 -18.02
N ARG A 40 -8.89 6.97 -16.73
CA ARG A 40 -9.59 8.14 -16.18
C ARG A 40 -9.05 9.44 -16.77
N LEU A 41 -7.74 9.56 -16.94
CA LEU A 41 -7.10 10.75 -17.51
C LEU A 41 -7.49 10.95 -18.98
N ASP A 42 -7.42 9.91 -19.81
CA ASP A 42 -7.87 9.98 -21.21
C ASP A 42 -9.33 10.46 -21.30
N THR A 43 -10.20 9.92 -20.43
CA THR A 43 -11.60 10.37 -20.36
C THR A 43 -11.72 11.84 -19.98
N VAL A 44 -10.94 12.33 -18.99
CA VAL A 44 -10.96 13.75 -18.58
C VAL A 44 -10.47 14.64 -19.72
N GLU A 45 -9.38 14.28 -20.39
CA GLU A 45 -8.80 15.08 -21.47
C GLU A 45 -9.74 15.18 -22.68
N ARG A 46 -10.40 14.08 -23.06
CA ARG A 46 -11.41 14.09 -24.14
C ARG A 46 -12.59 14.99 -23.81
N VAL A 47 -13.18 14.83 -22.62
CA VAL A 47 -14.30 15.65 -22.18
C VAL A 47 -13.91 17.12 -22.07
N ALA A 48 -12.72 17.42 -21.56
CA ALA A 48 -12.21 18.78 -21.47
C ALA A 48 -11.95 19.41 -22.85
N SER A 49 -11.44 18.62 -23.80
CA SER A 49 -11.26 19.05 -25.19
C SER A 49 -12.59 19.41 -25.85
N GLU A 50 -13.60 18.55 -25.71
CA GLU A 50 -14.96 18.80 -26.21
C GLU A 50 -15.59 20.06 -25.58
N ALA A 51 -15.27 20.35 -24.32
CA ALA A 51 -15.71 21.55 -23.61
C ALA A 51 -14.84 22.80 -23.86
N GLY A 52 -13.76 22.71 -24.65
CA GLY A 52 -12.84 23.82 -24.90
C GLY A 52 -11.96 24.20 -23.70
N LEU A 53 -11.80 23.32 -22.72
CA LEU A 53 -11.09 23.56 -21.45
C LEU A 53 -9.63 23.06 -21.45
N GLY A 54 -9.12 22.53 -22.56
CA GLY A 54 -7.76 21.96 -22.63
C GLY A 54 -6.66 22.90 -22.13
N ALA A 55 -6.68 24.17 -22.58
CA ALA A 55 -5.71 25.17 -22.12
C ALA A 55 -5.86 25.54 -20.63
N ALA A 56 -7.08 25.46 -20.09
CA ALA A 56 -7.35 25.76 -18.69
C ALA A 56 -6.78 24.70 -17.74
N ILE A 57 -6.68 23.44 -18.18
CA ILE A 57 -6.03 22.36 -17.40
C ILE A 57 -4.55 22.67 -17.18
N GLU A 58 -3.83 23.07 -18.23
CA GLU A 58 -2.39 23.39 -18.15
C GLU A 58 -2.11 24.66 -17.33
N ALA A 59 -3.02 25.63 -17.40
CA ALA A 59 -2.95 26.86 -16.63
C ALA A 59 -3.36 26.69 -15.16
N TYR A 60 -4.02 25.57 -14.80
CA TYR A 60 -4.54 25.38 -13.46
C TYR A 60 -3.44 25.40 -12.40
N ARG A 61 -3.67 26.16 -11.34
CA ARG A 61 -2.82 26.21 -10.15
C ARG A 61 -3.66 25.78 -8.95
N PRO A 62 -3.41 24.59 -8.39
CA PRO A 62 -4.24 24.08 -7.30
C PRO A 62 -4.06 24.97 -6.06
N PRO A 63 -5.16 25.42 -5.43
CA PRO A 63 -5.08 26.09 -4.15
C PRO A 63 -4.66 25.09 -3.05
N GLN A 64 -4.26 25.62 -1.90
CA GLN A 64 -3.74 24.83 -0.78
C GLN A 64 -4.67 23.67 -0.36
N ALA A 65 -5.98 23.91 -0.28
CA ALA A 65 -6.96 22.87 0.06
C ALA A 65 -6.91 21.66 -0.91
N VAL A 66 -6.73 21.91 -2.21
CA VAL A 66 -6.62 20.84 -3.22
C VAL A 66 -5.30 20.08 -3.09
N LEU A 67 -4.23 20.75 -2.66
CA LEU A 67 -2.95 20.09 -2.37
C LEU A 67 -3.06 19.15 -1.17
N GLU A 68 -3.78 19.56 -0.12
CA GLU A 68 -4.04 18.73 1.07
C GLU A 68 -4.88 17.49 0.72
N GLU A 69 -5.92 17.65 -0.09
CA GLU A 69 -6.70 16.52 -0.61
C GLU A 69 -5.86 15.56 -1.45
N ARG A 70 -4.91 16.08 -2.24
CA ARG A 70 -3.96 15.26 -3.01
C ARG A 70 -3.00 14.51 -2.09
N GLU A 71 -2.53 15.14 -1.03
CA GLU A 71 -1.68 14.50 -0.02
C GLU A 71 -2.42 13.38 0.71
N ALA A 72 -3.65 13.64 1.18
CA ALA A 72 -4.47 12.60 1.82
C ALA A 72 -4.69 11.39 0.91
N ARG A 73 -4.98 11.62 -0.37
CA ARG A 73 -5.08 10.53 -1.37
C ARG A 73 -3.76 9.80 -1.59
N ARG A 74 -2.64 10.52 -1.63
CA ARG A 74 -1.30 9.93 -1.75
C ARG A 74 -1.00 9.02 -0.57
N GLN A 75 -1.29 9.46 0.66
CA GLN A 75 -1.12 8.64 1.86
C GLN A 75 -1.98 7.37 1.79
N ALA A 76 -3.26 7.48 1.42
CA ALA A 76 -4.13 6.32 1.25
C ALA A 76 -3.62 5.34 0.17
N PHE A 77 -3.02 5.85 -0.91
CA PHE A 77 -2.38 5.03 -1.94
C PHE A 77 -1.13 4.32 -1.40
N LEU A 78 -0.25 5.03 -0.69
CA LEU A 78 0.94 4.44 -0.07
C LEU A 78 0.56 3.36 0.95
N GLU A 79 -0.56 3.51 1.68
CA GLU A 79 -1.05 2.45 2.56
C GLU A 79 -1.42 1.16 1.82
N ARG A 80 -2.02 1.27 0.63
CA ARG A 80 -2.34 0.09 -0.20
C ARG A 80 -1.07 -0.53 -0.78
N LEU A 81 -0.15 0.31 -1.24
CA LEU A 81 1.13 -0.12 -1.80
C LEU A 81 1.97 -0.90 -0.78
N TYR A 82 2.12 -0.35 0.43
CA TYR A 82 2.91 -0.96 1.51
C TYR A 82 2.13 -1.95 2.37
N TYR A 83 0.91 -2.33 1.99
CA TYR A 83 0.07 -3.18 2.82
C TYR A 83 0.75 -4.50 3.21
N LEU A 84 1.34 -5.21 2.23
CA LEU A 84 2.02 -6.48 2.48
C LEU A 84 3.24 -6.28 3.38
N ALA A 85 4.08 -5.30 3.07
CA ALA A 85 5.26 -4.94 3.86
C ALA A 85 4.95 -4.69 5.34
N ARG A 86 3.92 -3.88 5.58
CA ARG A 86 3.48 -3.51 6.93
C ARG A 86 2.88 -4.70 7.67
N LYS A 87 2.14 -5.54 6.97
CA LYS A 87 1.58 -6.77 7.55
C LYS A 87 2.71 -7.70 8.00
N ASP A 88 3.70 -7.95 7.15
CA ASP A 88 4.80 -8.86 7.46
C ASP A 88 5.65 -8.32 8.63
N ALA A 89 5.90 -7.00 8.67
CA ALA A 89 6.57 -6.36 9.80
C ALA A 89 5.77 -6.47 11.12
N ALA A 90 4.45 -6.34 11.07
CA ALA A 90 3.59 -6.50 12.24
C ALA A 90 3.55 -7.95 12.73
N GLU A 91 3.45 -8.93 11.83
CA GLU A 91 3.52 -10.36 12.17
C GLU A 91 4.88 -10.75 12.75
N ALA A 92 5.97 -10.16 12.24
CA ALA A 92 7.30 -10.36 12.82
C ALA A 92 7.39 -9.82 14.27
N ALA A 93 6.86 -8.62 14.52
CA ALA A 93 6.82 -8.02 15.85
C ALA A 93 5.92 -8.79 16.84
N GLU A 94 4.79 -9.34 16.39
CA GLU A 94 3.91 -10.18 17.22
C GLU A 94 4.54 -11.55 17.54
N ASN A 95 5.24 -12.16 16.58
CA ASN A 95 5.96 -13.43 16.79
C ASN A 95 7.20 -13.29 17.70
N ASP A 96 7.60 -12.06 18.04
CA ASP A 96 8.65 -11.72 19.01
C ASP A 96 8.07 -11.44 20.41
N SER A 97 6.76 -11.66 20.62
CA SER A 97 6.08 -11.36 21.88
C SER A 97 6.39 -12.35 23.02
N SER A 98 6.10 -11.90 24.24
CA SER A 98 6.48 -12.47 25.54
C SER A 98 6.26 -13.97 25.71
N GLU A 99 5.29 -14.58 25.03
CA GLU A 99 5.04 -16.03 25.13
C GLU A 99 6.22 -16.87 24.61
N ARG A 100 6.89 -16.43 23.53
CA ARG A 100 8.06 -17.13 22.99
C ARG A 100 9.29 -16.95 23.87
N PHE A 101 9.46 -15.75 24.44
CA PHE A 101 10.50 -15.44 25.42
C PHE A 101 10.32 -16.29 26.70
N THR A 102 9.10 -16.40 27.20
CA THR A 102 8.78 -17.18 28.41
C THR A 102 8.95 -18.69 28.14
N ALA A 103 8.51 -19.17 26.98
CA ALA A 103 8.70 -20.57 26.58
C ALA A 103 10.18 -20.94 26.42
N ALA A 104 11.02 -20.04 25.89
CA ALA A 104 12.47 -20.25 25.81
C ALA A 104 13.16 -20.27 27.18
N LEU A 105 12.72 -19.43 28.12
CA LEU A 105 13.21 -19.46 29.51
C LEU A 105 12.83 -20.76 30.23
N ASP A 106 11.60 -21.24 30.03
CA ASP A 106 11.12 -22.50 30.61
C ASP A 106 11.83 -23.74 30.03
N ASP A 107 12.26 -23.68 28.77
CA ASP A 107 13.02 -24.76 28.13
C ASP A 107 14.47 -24.81 28.64
N ILE A 108 15.10 -23.65 28.83
CA ILE A 108 16.43 -23.54 29.44
C ILE A 108 16.40 -23.98 30.92
N ALA A 109 15.32 -23.71 31.65
CA ALA A 109 15.17 -24.10 33.05
C ALA A 109 14.90 -25.61 33.26
N LYS A 110 14.59 -26.37 32.20
CA LYS A 110 14.33 -27.82 32.24
C LYS A 110 15.55 -28.66 31.83
N GLY A 111 16.60 -28.04 31.30
CA GLY A 111 17.92 -28.65 31.09
C GLY A 111 18.85 -28.38 32.27
#